data_AF-A0A1L5KZ58-F1
#
_entry.id   AF-A0A1L5KZ58-F1
#
_cell.length_a   1.000
_cell.length_b   1.000
_cell.length_c   1.000
_cell.angle_alpha   90.00
_cell.angle_beta   90.00
_cell.angle_gamma   90.00
#
_symmetry.space_group_name_H-M   'P 1'
#
loop_
_entity.id
_entity.type
_entity.pdbx_description
1 polymer ?
#
loop_
_entity_poly.entity_id
_entity_poly.type
_entity_poly.pdbx_seq_one_letter_code
_entity_poly.pdbx_strand_id
1 'polypeptide(L)'
;MLVSAWNVSELDKMALAPCHLLFQAYVAGGRLSLQVYQRSCDMFLGVPFNIASYSLLTHMLAQQSGLEVGDLIWTGGDCHIYNNHVEQVREQLSREPYPFPTLHLRPADNLYAYKWEDVEIENYRHHPTIKAPIAV
;
A
#
# COMPACT_ATOMS: atom_id res chain seq x y z
N MET A 1 0.87 -15.50 9.73
CA MET A 1 2.25 -14.99 9.85
C MET A 1 2.19 -13.50 10.16
N LEU A 2 3.13 -12.93 10.92
CA LEU A 2 3.18 -11.50 11.25
C LEU A 2 4.57 -10.93 10.96
N VAL A 3 4.62 -9.71 10.43
CA VAL A 3 5.83 -8.91 10.28
C VAL A 3 5.60 -7.57 10.96
N SER A 4 6.53 -7.15 11.82
CA SER A 4 6.48 -5.87 12.54
C SER A 4 7.73 -5.06 12.21
N ALA A 5 7.52 -3.82 11.77
CA ALA A 5 8.57 -2.80 11.65
C ALA A 5 8.78 -2.03 12.97
N TRP A 6 7.90 -2.21 13.96
CA TRP A 6 7.92 -1.46 15.21
C TRP A 6 8.86 -2.10 16.24
N ASN A 7 10.16 -1.87 16.08
CA ASN A 7 11.16 -2.29 17.06
C ASN A 7 11.36 -1.21 18.13
N VAL A 8 10.76 -1.40 19.31
CA VAL A 8 10.73 -0.42 20.40
C VAL A 8 12.13 0.03 20.83
N SER A 9 13.11 -0.89 20.87
CA SER A 9 14.48 -0.57 21.32
C SER A 9 15.35 0.13 20.27
N GLU A 10 14.80 0.37 19.08
CA GLU A 10 15.50 1.02 17.97
C GLU A 10 14.76 2.23 17.41
N LEU A 11 13.60 2.62 17.97
CA LEU A 11 12.82 3.76 17.50
C LEU A 11 13.62 5.06 17.50
N ASP A 12 14.49 5.24 18.48
CA ASP A 12 15.37 6.40 18.64
C ASP A 12 16.51 6.44 17.60
N LYS A 13 16.80 5.32 16.94
CA LYS A 13 17.83 5.19 15.90
C LYS A 13 17.28 5.41 14.50
N MET A 14 15.96 5.42 14.32
CA MET A 14 15.30 5.59 13.03
C MET A 14 15.15 7.07 12.70
N ALA A 15 15.36 7.46 11.43
CA ALA A 15 15.15 8.84 11.00
C ALA A 15 13.71 9.33 11.27
N LEU A 16 12.74 8.43 11.04
CA LEU A 16 11.34 8.58 11.41
C LEU A 16 10.79 7.23 11.84
N ALA A 17 9.98 7.21 12.89
CA ALA A 17 9.32 5.99 13.34
C ALA A 17 8.36 5.46 12.23
N PRO A 18 8.31 4.15 11.96
CA PRO A 18 7.52 3.59 10.85
C PRO A 18 6.05 4.01 10.91
N CYS A 19 5.47 4.37 9.77
CA CYS A 19 4.03 4.66 9.69
C CYS A 19 3.21 3.36 9.59
N HIS A 20 3.61 2.43 8.71
CA HIS A 20 3.03 1.10 8.60
C HIS A 20 3.74 0.14 9.57
N LEU A 21 3.09 -0.13 10.70
CA LEU A 21 3.71 -0.78 11.86
C LEU A 21 3.89 -2.27 11.69
N LEU A 22 2.83 -2.92 11.22
CA LEU A 22 2.77 -4.37 11.13
C LEU A 22 1.82 -4.78 10.02
N PHE A 23 2.07 -5.96 9.48
CA PHE A 23 1.08 -6.67 8.68
C PHE A 23 0.98 -8.14 9.10
N GLN A 24 -0.21 -8.69 8.95
CA GLN A 24 -0.53 -10.08 9.21
C GLN A 24 -1.00 -10.74 7.92
N ALA A 25 -0.39 -11.89 7.59
CA ALA A 25 -0.83 -12.74 6.50
C ALA A 25 -1.79 -13.82 7.00
N TYR A 26 -2.86 -14.04 6.24
CA TYR A 26 -3.89 -15.05 6.46
C TYR A 26 -4.10 -15.86 5.18
N VAL A 27 -4.34 -17.18 5.32
CA VAL A 27 -4.59 -18.07 4.19
C VAL A 27 -5.89 -18.82 4.41
N ALA A 28 -6.79 -18.76 3.43
CA ALA A 28 -8.02 -19.55 3.40
C ALA A 28 -8.40 -19.90 1.96
N GLY A 29 -8.85 -21.14 1.74
CA GLY A 29 -9.31 -21.58 0.41
C GLY A 29 -8.26 -21.44 -0.70
N GLY A 30 -6.97 -21.57 -0.38
CA GLY A 30 -5.88 -21.40 -1.36
C GLY A 30 -5.54 -19.94 -1.69
N ARG A 31 -6.09 -18.96 -0.96
CA ARG A 31 -5.87 -17.53 -1.18
C ARG A 31 -5.13 -16.89 -0.01
N LEU A 32 -4.17 -16.00 -0.29
CA LEU A 32 -3.41 -15.23 0.69
C LEU A 32 -3.95 -13.80 0.79
N SER A 33 -4.37 -13.40 1.99
CA SER A 33 -4.78 -12.04 2.34
C SER A 33 -3.76 -11.39 3.27
N LEU A 34 -3.60 -10.06 3.18
CA LEU A 34 -2.84 -9.27 4.15
C LEU A 34 -3.77 -8.30 4.90
N GLN A 35 -3.60 -8.20 6.21
CA GLN A 35 -4.07 -7.05 6.99
C GLN A 35 -2.88 -6.19 7.39
N VAL A 36 -2.96 -4.88 7.16
CA VAL A 36 -1.91 -3.90 7.48
C VAL A 36 -2.44 -2.93 8.52
N TYR A 37 -1.66 -2.66 9.56
CA TYR A 37 -1.93 -1.58 10.51
C TYR A 37 -0.96 -0.41 10.30
N GLN A 38 -1.52 0.76 10.01
CA GLN A 38 -0.78 2.00 9.81
C GLN A 38 -1.15 2.99 10.91
N ARG A 39 -0.18 3.39 11.76
CA ARG A 39 -0.47 4.27 12.91
C ARG A 39 -0.80 5.71 12.56
N SER A 40 -0.33 6.18 11.40
CA SER A 40 -0.36 7.58 10.97
C SER A 40 -0.53 7.62 9.46
N CYS A 41 -1.63 8.22 9.00
CA CYS A 41 -2.15 8.04 7.66
C CYS A 41 -2.48 9.40 7.05
N ASP A 42 -1.50 9.95 6.31
CA ASP A 42 -1.77 11.06 5.40
C ASP A 42 -2.69 10.55 4.28
N MET A 43 -3.96 10.92 4.37
CA MET A 43 -5.00 10.40 3.49
C MET A 43 -4.87 10.89 2.04
N PHE A 44 -4.18 12.01 1.79
CA PHE A 44 -4.06 12.58 0.45
C PHE A 44 -2.79 12.14 -0.26
N LEU A 45 -1.63 12.23 0.39
CA LEU A 45 -0.35 11.84 -0.23
C LEU A 45 0.06 10.42 0.12
N GLY A 46 0.02 10.02 1.39
CA GLY A 46 0.63 8.77 1.86
C GLY A 46 -0.19 7.52 1.53
N VAL A 47 -1.45 7.50 1.97
CA VAL A 47 -2.33 6.33 1.90
C VAL A 47 -2.50 5.77 0.49
N PRO A 48 -2.65 6.58 -0.58
CA PRO A 48 -2.72 6.03 -1.95
C PRO A 48 -1.50 5.17 -2.32
N PHE A 49 -0.28 5.61 -1.96
CA PHE A 49 0.93 4.81 -2.18
C PHE A 49 1.00 3.58 -1.25
N ASN A 50 0.54 3.71 0.00
CA ASN A 50 0.56 2.59 0.94
C ASN A 50 -0.36 1.45 0.49
N ILE A 51 -1.56 1.76 -0.02
CA ILE A 51 -2.48 0.77 -0.58
C ILE A 51 -1.82 0.05 -1.76
N ALA A 52 -1.28 0.79 -2.73
CA ALA A 52 -0.61 0.18 -3.89
C ALA A 52 0.58 -0.70 -3.49
N SER A 53 1.40 -0.25 -2.55
CA SER A 53 2.57 -0.97 -2.06
C SER A 53 2.21 -2.30 -1.38
N TYR A 54 1.23 -2.30 -0.48
CA TYR A 54 0.82 -3.53 0.21
C TYR A 54 -0.03 -4.45 -0.67
N SER A 55 -0.74 -3.92 -1.67
CA SER A 55 -1.38 -4.74 -2.70
C SER A 55 -0.31 -5.49 -3.51
N LEU A 56 0.73 -4.81 -3.98
CA LEU A 56 1.83 -5.45 -4.69
C LEU A 56 2.53 -6.50 -3.81
N LEU A 57 2.81 -6.19 -2.55
CA LEU A 57 3.39 -7.16 -1.62
C LEU A 57 2.49 -8.40 -1.43
N THR A 58 1.17 -8.22 -1.36
CA THR A 58 0.20 -9.32 -1.29
C THR A 58 0.33 -10.23 -2.52
N HIS A 59 0.41 -9.64 -3.72
CA HIS A 59 0.62 -10.39 -4.97
C HIS A 59 1.95 -11.16 -4.98
N MET A 60 3.04 -10.50 -4.57
CA MET A 60 4.37 -11.14 -4.51
C MET A 60 4.37 -12.32 -3.53
N LEU A 61 3.81 -12.14 -2.33
CA LEU A 61 3.75 -13.21 -1.33
C LEU A 61 2.84 -14.37 -1.75
N ALA A 62 1.68 -14.07 -2.34
CA ALA A 62 0.78 -15.10 -2.86
C ALA A 62 1.49 -15.94 -3.95
N GLN A 63 2.12 -15.28 -4.92
CA GLN A 63 2.83 -15.94 -6.01
C GLN A 63 3.98 -16.82 -5.53
N GLN A 64 4.81 -16.33 -4.60
CA GLN A 64 5.94 -17.09 -4.03
C GLN A 64 5.50 -18.23 -3.11
N SER A 65 4.26 -18.19 -2.63
CA SER A 65 3.68 -19.25 -1.81
C SER A 65 2.84 -20.25 -2.62
N GLY A 66 2.73 -20.08 -3.94
CA GLY A 66 1.85 -20.90 -4.79
C GLY A 66 0.36 -20.73 -4.48
N LEU A 67 -0.04 -19.55 -4.01
CA LEU A 67 -1.40 -19.20 -3.61
C LEU A 67 -2.01 -18.16 -4.56
N GLU A 68 -3.34 -18.11 -4.59
CA GLU A 68 -4.07 -17.02 -5.22
C GLU A 68 -4.09 -15.76 -4.34
N VAL A 69 -4.36 -14.61 -4.94
CA VAL A 69 -4.49 -13.34 -4.21
C VAL A 69 -5.84 -13.24 -3.51
N GLY A 70 -5.83 -13.03 -2.20
CA GLY A 70 -6.99 -12.73 -1.37
C GLY A 70 -7.22 -11.23 -1.21
N ASP A 71 -7.61 -10.82 -0.01
CA ASP A 71 -7.94 -9.44 0.33
C ASP A 71 -6.73 -8.67 0.87
N LEU A 72 -6.68 -7.38 0.58
CA LEU A 72 -5.89 -6.42 1.35
C LEU A 72 -6.82 -5.67 2.30
N ILE A 73 -6.60 -5.83 3.61
CA ILE A 73 -7.33 -5.13 4.66
C ILE A 73 -6.42 -4.04 5.23
N TRP A 74 -6.69 -2.78 4.91
CA TRP A 74 -5.95 -1.66 5.47
C TRP A 74 -6.66 -1.13 6.74
N THR A 75 -5.92 -1.01 7.84
CA THR A 75 -6.39 -0.50 9.13
C THR A 75 -5.57 0.74 9.52
N GLY A 76 -6.20 1.89 9.55
CA GLY A 76 -5.57 3.15 9.98
C GLY A 76 -5.76 3.43 11.47
N GLY A 77 -4.73 4.01 12.09
CA GLY A 77 -4.77 4.63 13.42
C GLY A 77 -5.24 6.07 13.32
N ASP A 78 -4.29 7.01 13.36
CA ASP A 78 -4.58 8.42 13.06
C ASP A 78 -4.71 8.62 11.54
N CYS A 79 -5.94 8.81 11.07
CA CYS A 79 -6.25 9.11 9.68
C CYS A 79 -6.55 10.60 9.53
N HIS A 80 -5.71 11.33 8.79
CA HIS A 80 -5.79 12.78 8.73
C HIS A 80 -5.59 13.33 7.32
N ILE A 81 -6.13 14.54 7.13
CA ILE A 81 -5.88 15.40 5.98
C ILE A 81 -5.15 16.63 6.50
N TYR A 82 -4.00 16.99 5.91
CA TYR A 82 -3.32 18.22 6.28
C TYR A 82 -4.11 19.45 5.84
N ASN A 83 -4.05 20.52 6.63
CA ASN A 83 -4.79 21.76 6.34
C ASN A 83 -4.44 22.37 4.98
N ASN A 84 -3.19 22.20 4.52
CA ASN A 84 -2.71 22.67 3.21
C ASN A 84 -3.09 21.75 2.03
N HIS A 85 -3.85 20.67 2.28
CA HIS A 85 -4.33 19.71 1.26
C HIS A 85 -5.85 19.73 1.08
N VAL A 86 -6.59 20.54 1.85
CA VAL A 86 -8.06 20.49 1.86
C VAL A 86 -8.67 20.80 0.48
N GLU A 87 -8.14 21.79 -0.24
CA GLU A 87 -8.63 22.14 -1.58
C GLU A 87 -8.35 21.02 -2.60
N GLN A 88 -7.17 20.39 -2.50
CA GLN A 88 -6.79 19.26 -3.35
C GLN A 88 -7.67 18.04 -3.11
N VAL A 89 -8.01 17.75 -1.85
CA VAL A 89 -8.95 16.68 -1.50
C VAL A 89 -10.35 16.99 -2.04
N ARG A 90 -10.84 18.24 -1.92
CA ARG A 90 -12.14 18.65 -2.47
C ARG A 90 -12.19 18.47 -3.99
N GLU A 91 -11.13 18.86 -4.71
CA GLU A 91 -11.02 18.64 -6.15
C GLU A 91 -10.99 17.15 -6.48
N GLN A 92 -10.27 16.33 -5.72
CA GLN A 92 -10.25 14.88 -5.95
C GLN A 92 -11.62 14.25 -5.75
N LEU A 93 -12.35 14.65 -4.71
CA LEU A 93 -13.69 14.14 -4.37
C LEU A 93 -14.77 14.57 -5.37
N SER A 94 -14.53 15.59 -6.21
CA SER A 94 -15.45 15.99 -7.27
C SER A 94 -15.30 15.17 -8.56
N ARG A 95 -14.34 14.24 -8.62
CA ARG A 95 -14.04 13.44 -9.81
C ARG A 95 -14.70 12.07 -9.72
N GLU A 96 -15.35 11.64 -10.79
CA GLU A 96 -15.90 10.29 -10.91
C GLU A 96 -14.77 9.26 -11.07
N PRO A 97 -14.68 8.21 -10.23
CA PRO A 97 -13.69 7.17 -10.36
C PRO A 97 -13.79 6.41 -11.71
N TYR A 98 -12.65 6.08 -12.31
CA TYR A 98 -12.60 5.10 -13.39
C TYR A 98 -12.47 3.68 -12.82
N PRO A 99 -12.76 2.63 -13.62
CA PRO A 99 -12.42 1.27 -13.24
C PRO A 99 -10.95 1.13 -12.83
N PHE A 100 -10.68 0.29 -11.83
CA PHE A 100 -9.32 0.00 -11.40
C PHE A 100 -8.49 -0.66 -12.53
N PRO A 101 -7.16 -0.44 -12.55
CA PRO A 101 -6.28 -1.19 -13.43
C PRO A 101 -6.17 -2.65 -12.99
N THR A 102 -5.55 -3.47 -13.83
CA THR A 102 -5.14 -4.83 -13.49
C THR A 102 -3.62 -4.88 -13.30
N LEU A 103 -3.17 -5.49 -12.20
CA LEU A 103 -1.76 -5.80 -11.97
C LEU A 103 -1.41 -7.16 -12.57
N HIS A 104 -0.44 -7.18 -13.48
CA HIS A 104 0.22 -8.37 -13.99
C HIS A 104 1.62 -8.45 -13.38
N LEU A 105 1.86 -9.48 -12.57
CA LEU A 105 3.14 -9.71 -11.89
C LEU A 105 3.80 -10.98 -12.45
N ARG A 106 4.95 -10.85 -13.11
CA ARG A 106 5.68 -11.98 -13.69
C ARG A 106 6.33 -12.83 -12.58
N PRO A 107 6.25 -14.18 -12.67
CA PRO A 107 6.98 -15.09 -11.78
C PRO A 107 8.48 -14.80 -11.69
N ALA A 108 8.97 -14.66 -10.46
CA ALA A 108 10.39 -14.60 -10.12
C ALA A 108 10.81 -15.81 -9.27
N ASP A 109 12.10 -16.14 -9.24
CA ASP A 109 12.62 -17.35 -8.56
C ASP A 109 12.40 -17.33 -7.04
N ASN A 110 12.41 -16.14 -6.43
CA ASN A 110 12.13 -15.93 -5.01
C ASN A 110 11.66 -14.49 -4.76
N LEU A 111 11.23 -14.19 -3.54
CA LEU A 111 10.72 -12.88 -3.13
C LEU A 111 11.69 -11.71 -3.39
N TYR A 112 13.00 -11.96 -3.37
CA TYR A 112 14.03 -10.93 -3.57
C TYR A 112 14.48 -10.80 -5.03
N ALA A 113 13.99 -11.67 -5.92
CA ALA A 113 14.39 -11.69 -7.33
C ALA A 113 13.50 -10.83 -8.23
N TYR A 114 12.36 -10.35 -7.73
CA TYR A 114 11.50 -9.43 -8.48
C TYR A 114 12.22 -8.14 -8.86
N LYS A 115 11.98 -7.69 -10.09
CA LYS A 115 12.49 -6.44 -10.63
C LYS A 115 11.34 -5.55 -11.09
N TRP A 116 11.68 -4.31 -11.44
CA TRP A 116 10.66 -3.35 -11.90
C TRP A 116 9.99 -3.84 -13.19
N GLU A 117 10.74 -4.52 -14.07
CA GLU A 117 10.25 -5.06 -15.34
C GLU A 117 9.23 -6.19 -15.17
N ASP A 118 9.12 -6.77 -13.97
CA ASP A 118 8.19 -7.85 -13.66
C ASP A 118 6.80 -7.34 -13.28
N VAL A 119 6.67 -6.02 -13.04
CA VAL A 119 5.43 -5.37 -12.59
C VAL A 119 4.82 -4.59 -13.74
N GLU A 120 3.69 -5.07 -14.25
CA GLU A 120 2.94 -4.43 -15.33
C GLU A 120 1.55 -4.02 -14.84
N ILE A 121 1.17 -2.77 -15.10
CA ILE A 121 -0.14 -2.23 -14.73
C ILE A 121 -0.91 -1.96 -16.02
N GLU A 122 -1.90 -2.79 -16.30
CA GLU A 122 -2.72 -2.68 -17.50
C GLU A 122 -3.97 -1.83 -17.25
N ASN A 123 -4.42 -1.12 -18.29
CA ASN A 123 -5.65 -0.33 -18.30
C ASN A 123 -5.73 0.75 -17.21
N TYR A 124 -4.59 1.27 -16.74
CA TYR A 124 -4.57 2.36 -15.78
C TYR A 124 -5.05 3.67 -16.41
N ARG A 125 -6.33 3.97 -16.16
CA ARG A 125 -6.95 5.24 -16.50
C ARG A 125 -7.00 6.10 -15.25
N HIS A 126 -6.45 7.30 -15.34
CA HIS A 126 -6.39 8.22 -14.23
C HIS A 126 -6.78 9.65 -14.65
N HIS A 127 -7.27 10.42 -13.70
CA HIS A 127 -7.47 11.86 -13.86
C HIS A 127 -6.13 12.61 -13.84
N PRO A 128 -6.09 13.89 -14.27
CA PRO A 128 -4.89 14.72 -14.17
C PRO A 128 -4.33 14.79 -12.74
N THR A 129 -3.00 14.84 -12.62
CA THR A 129 -2.33 14.92 -11.32
C THR A 129 -2.74 16.17 -10.54
N ILE A 130 -3.07 15.99 -9.25
CA ILE A 130 -3.26 17.09 -8.30
C ILE A 130 -1.96 17.23 -7.50
N LYS A 131 -1.35 18.41 -7.54
CA LYS A 131 -0.09 18.67 -6.82
C LYS A 131 -0.39 19.18 -5.41
N ALA A 132 0.30 18.64 -4.41
CA ALA A 132 0.32 19.18 -3.06
C ALA A 132 1.73 19.12 -2.47
N PRO A 133 2.11 20.12 -1.64
CA PRO A 133 3.39 20.11 -0.94
C PRO A 133 3.37 19.05 0.17
N ILE A 134 4.49 18.36 0.39
CA ILE A 134 4.63 17.45 1.55
C ILE A 134 4.58 18.30 2.82
N ALA A 135 3.81 17.84 3.82
CA ALA A 135 3.87 18.41 5.16
C ALA A 135 5.17 17.94 5.84
N VAL A 136 6.00 18.89 6.25
CA VAL A 136 7.22 18.65 7.06
C VAL A 136 6.91 18.92 8.52
#